data_AF-A0A924PV65-F1
#
_entry.id   AF-A0A924PV65-F1
#
_cell.length_a   1.000
_cell.length_b   1.000
_cell.length_c   1.000
_cell.angle_alpha   90.00
_cell.angle_beta   90.00
_cell.angle_gamma   90.00
#
_symmetry.space_group_name_H-M   'P 1'
#
loop_
_entity.id
_entity.type
_entity.pdbx_description
1 polymer ?
#
loop_
_entity_poly.entity_id
_entity_poly.type
_entity_poly.pdbx_seq_one_letter_code
_entity_poly.pdbx_strand_id
1 'polypeptide(L)'
;MSERGVPSTIPRGRIVTGPDMPDEAPSTKAILAQLATNGDHAAQAASVAVTIWSAIDLALAPIVGQRGFAALYKRSLQLTGVDFPCLATVQDAVVQVAEFSVLHAVLSQQENPTAAAASVALLGNFHDLLTKLIGRSLTDRLLRSVCETTSSGRPAQDISL
;
A
#
# COMPACT_ATOMS: atom_id res chain seq x y z
N MET A 1 -23.71 49.69 -47.49
CA MET A 1 -23.26 48.59 -48.37
C MET A 1 -22.19 47.84 -47.59
N SER A 2 -22.57 46.75 -46.91
CA SER A 2 -22.54 45.37 -47.44
C SER A 2 -21.19 44.72 -47.11
N GLU A 3 -21.04 43.51 -46.58
CA GLU A 3 -21.86 42.52 -45.90
C GLU A 3 -20.85 41.60 -45.17
N ARG A 4 -21.30 40.96 -44.09
CA ARG A 4 -20.99 39.58 -43.65
C ARG A 4 -19.62 38.96 -43.96
N GLY A 5 -18.96 38.49 -42.90
CA GLY A 5 -17.93 37.45 -43.00
C GLY A 5 -17.32 37.02 -41.67
N VAL A 6 -18.08 36.39 -40.77
CA VAL A 6 -17.51 35.54 -39.71
C VAL A 6 -17.26 34.15 -40.28
N PRO A 7 -16.07 33.58 -40.05
CA PRO A 7 -15.97 32.19 -39.62
C PRO A 7 -15.01 32.10 -38.43
N SER A 8 -15.50 31.93 -37.19
CA SER A 8 -15.65 30.64 -36.51
C SER A 8 -14.57 29.61 -36.86
N THR A 9 -13.49 29.61 -36.07
CA THR A 9 -12.62 28.44 -35.91
C THR A 9 -12.59 28.09 -34.42
N ILE A 10 -13.60 27.33 -34.01
CA ILE A 10 -13.60 26.56 -32.77
C ILE A 10 -12.87 25.26 -33.09
N PRO A 11 -11.74 24.92 -32.47
CA PRO A 11 -11.24 23.56 -32.54
C PRO A 11 -12.14 22.66 -31.69
N ARG A 12 -13.14 22.05 -32.34
CA ARG A 12 -13.85 20.88 -31.85
C ARG A 12 -12.96 19.64 -32.06
N GLY A 13 -12.06 19.40 -31.10
CA GLY A 13 -11.51 18.06 -30.86
C GLY A 13 -12.49 17.30 -29.97
N ARG A 14 -13.13 16.26 -30.52
CA ARG A 14 -14.18 15.47 -29.87
C ARG A 14 -13.66 14.05 -29.65
N ILE A 15 -13.97 13.51 -28.46
CA ILE A 15 -14.23 12.12 -28.04
C ILE A 15 -13.15 11.02 -28.15
N VAL A 16 -12.80 10.48 -26.97
CA VAL A 16 -12.85 9.04 -26.63
C VAL A 16 -13.27 8.94 -25.14
N THR A 17 -14.50 8.52 -24.82
CA THR A 17 -14.90 7.18 -24.32
C THR A 17 -14.19 6.77 -23.01
N GLY A 18 -14.94 6.62 -21.91
CA GLY A 18 -14.43 6.24 -20.56
C GLY A 18 -14.01 4.77 -20.40
N PRO A 19 -13.72 4.26 -19.18
CA PRO A 19 -13.85 4.88 -17.86
C PRO A 19 -12.49 4.98 -17.13
N ASP A 20 -11.91 6.17 -16.95
CA ASP A 20 -10.77 6.29 -16.03
C ASP A 20 -11.28 6.82 -14.70
N MET A 21 -11.93 5.93 -13.96
CA MET A 21 -11.85 5.99 -12.52
C MET A 21 -10.70 5.06 -12.16
N PRO A 22 -9.47 5.57 -11.94
CA PRO A 22 -8.65 4.93 -10.96
C PRO A 22 -9.24 5.38 -9.63
N ASP A 23 -10.32 4.71 -9.21
CA ASP A 23 -10.55 4.41 -7.79
C ASP A 23 -9.49 3.37 -7.36
N GLU A 24 -8.25 3.59 -7.79
CA GLU A 24 -7.05 3.21 -7.07
C GLU A 24 -6.99 4.27 -5.99
N ALA A 25 -7.47 3.90 -4.81
CA ALA A 25 -7.38 4.67 -3.59
C ALA A 25 -6.08 5.50 -3.61
N PRO A 26 -6.12 6.84 -3.64
CA PRO A 26 -4.90 7.65 -3.60
C PRO A 26 -4.03 7.27 -2.39
N SER A 27 -4.66 6.73 -1.36
CA SER A 27 -4.05 6.14 -0.17
C SER A 27 -3.23 4.88 -0.42
N THR A 28 -3.74 3.87 -1.15
CA THR A 28 -2.96 2.65 -1.46
C THR A 28 -1.72 3.03 -2.27
N LYS A 29 -1.90 3.86 -3.29
CA LYS A 29 -0.79 4.37 -4.11
C LYS A 29 0.21 5.16 -3.27
N ALA A 30 -0.24 5.97 -2.31
CA ALA A 30 0.65 6.70 -1.41
C ALA A 30 1.44 5.77 -0.47
N ILE A 31 0.83 4.72 0.07
CA ILE A 31 1.55 3.73 0.89
C ILE A 31 2.57 2.96 0.04
N LEU A 32 2.21 2.55 -1.17
CA LEU A 32 3.13 1.89 -2.11
C LEU A 32 4.28 2.81 -2.53
N ALA A 33 3.99 4.09 -2.78
CA ALA A 33 5.01 5.10 -3.08
C ALA A 33 5.95 5.31 -1.90
N GLN A 34 5.43 5.37 -0.66
CA GLN A 34 6.26 5.45 0.55
C GLN A 34 7.19 4.24 0.66
N LEU A 35 6.69 3.02 0.42
CA LEU A 35 7.53 1.82 0.42
C LEU A 35 8.61 1.85 -0.67
N ALA A 36 8.27 2.36 -1.87
CA ALA A 36 9.20 2.50 -2.98
C ALA A 36 10.29 3.56 -2.72
N THR A 37 9.94 4.72 -2.16
CA THR A 37 10.89 5.83 -1.90
C THR A 37 11.86 5.52 -0.76
N ASN A 38 11.46 4.66 0.18
CA ASN A 38 12.34 4.23 1.28
C ASN A 38 13.27 3.07 0.89
N GLY A 39 13.20 2.60 -0.36
CA GLY A 39 14.02 1.52 -0.90
C GLY A 39 15.52 1.84 -0.99
N ASP A 40 15.94 3.08 -0.72
CA ASP A 40 17.35 3.47 -0.72
C ASP A 40 18.13 2.81 0.45
N HIS A 41 17.43 2.42 1.52
CA HIS A 41 18.01 1.73 2.68
C HIS A 41 17.09 0.59 3.13
N ALA A 42 17.51 -0.66 2.96
CA ALA A 42 16.72 -1.86 3.28
C ALA A 42 16.17 -1.86 4.72
N ALA A 43 16.97 -1.42 5.69
CA ALA A 43 16.55 -1.30 7.10
C ALA A 43 15.45 -0.23 7.32
N GLN A 44 15.47 0.84 6.52
CA GLN A 44 14.45 1.89 6.57
C GLN A 44 13.17 1.42 5.88
N ALA A 45 13.27 0.78 4.72
CA ALA A 45 12.15 0.12 4.05
C ALA A 45 11.48 -0.92 4.96
N ALA A 46 12.27 -1.73 5.66
CA ALA A 46 11.80 -2.70 6.64
C ALA A 46 11.05 -2.05 7.80
N SER A 47 11.60 -0.97 8.37
CA SER A 47 10.97 -0.24 9.47
C SER A 47 9.64 0.39 9.05
N VAL A 48 9.60 1.04 7.88
CA VAL A 48 8.38 1.63 7.32
C VAL A 48 7.33 0.55 7.02
N ALA A 49 7.75 -0.59 6.45
CA ALA A 49 6.86 -1.72 6.23
C ALA A 49 6.23 -2.22 7.52
N VAL A 50 7.01 -2.43 8.59
CA VAL A 50 6.48 -2.84 9.90
C VAL A 50 5.48 -1.82 10.44
N THR A 51 5.78 -0.52 10.39
CA THR A 51 4.85 0.53 10.85
C THR A 51 3.52 0.47 10.10
N ILE A 52 3.56 0.31 8.78
CA ILE A 52 2.36 0.17 7.95
C ILE A 52 1.58 -1.09 8.34
N TRP A 53 2.24 -2.25 8.46
CA TRP A 53 1.57 -3.51 8.78
C TRP A 53 0.96 -3.51 10.19
N SER A 54 1.63 -2.93 11.18
CA SER A 54 1.07 -2.76 12.53
C SER A 54 -0.15 -1.83 12.54
N ALA A 55 -0.13 -0.73 11.77
CA ALA A 55 -1.28 0.15 11.66
C ALA A 55 -2.47 -0.54 10.97
N ILE A 56 -2.21 -1.36 9.94
CA ILE A 56 -3.21 -2.18 9.26
C ILE A 56 -3.80 -3.23 10.21
N ASP A 57 -2.98 -3.94 10.99
CA ASP A 57 -3.45 -4.92 11.97
C ASP A 57 -4.38 -4.27 13.00
N LEU A 58 -3.97 -3.13 13.57
CA LEU A 58 -4.79 -2.40 14.55
C LEU A 58 -6.13 -1.96 13.96
N ALA A 59 -6.14 -1.52 12.70
CA ALA A 59 -7.36 -1.09 12.00
C ALA A 59 -8.27 -2.27 11.62
N LEU A 60 -7.71 -3.45 11.34
CA LEU A 60 -8.47 -4.65 10.96
C LEU A 60 -8.91 -5.51 12.14
N ALA A 61 -8.23 -5.41 13.29
CA ALA A 61 -8.56 -6.13 14.52
C ALA A 61 -10.06 -6.03 14.90
N PRO A 62 -10.73 -4.85 14.87
CA PRO A 62 -12.15 -4.75 15.18
C PRO A 62 -13.10 -5.25 14.06
N ILE A 63 -12.62 -5.45 12.83
CA ILE A 63 -13.47 -5.78 11.66
C ILE A 63 -13.42 -7.28 11.34
N VAL A 64 -12.22 -7.84 11.20
CA VAL A 64 -11.98 -9.22 10.76
C VAL A 64 -11.41 -10.08 11.89
N GLY A 65 -10.93 -9.45 12.97
CA GLY A 65 -10.26 -10.11 14.07
C GLY A 65 -8.82 -10.52 13.73
N GLN A 66 -8.04 -10.77 14.78
CA GLN A 66 -6.62 -11.15 14.70
C GLN A 66 -6.39 -12.42 13.84
N ARG A 67 -7.28 -13.42 13.92
CA ARG A 67 -7.20 -14.63 13.10
C ARG A 67 -7.46 -14.36 11.62
N GLY A 68 -8.37 -13.44 11.31
CA GLY A 68 -8.68 -13.05 9.94
C GLY A 68 -7.52 -12.31 9.29
N PHE A 69 -6.93 -11.35 10.03
CA PHE A 69 -5.71 -10.67 9.60
C PHE A 69 -4.56 -11.65 9.37
N ALA A 70 -4.26 -12.53 10.32
CA ALA A 70 -3.18 -13.51 10.19
C ALA A 70 -3.37 -14.45 8.98
N ALA A 71 -4.60 -14.89 8.70
CA ALA A 71 -4.90 -15.72 7.54
C ALA A 71 -4.68 -14.97 6.21
N LEU A 72 -5.15 -13.71 6.13
CA LEU A 72 -4.96 -12.85 4.96
C LEU A 72 -3.48 -12.53 4.73
N TYR A 73 -2.76 -12.19 5.80
CA TYR A 73 -1.34 -11.89 5.74
C TYR A 73 -0.52 -13.12 5.33
N LYS A 74 -0.85 -14.31 5.83
CA LYS A 74 -0.23 -15.56 5.39
C LYS A 74 -0.52 -15.84 3.90
N ARG A 75 -1.75 -15.59 3.45
CA ARG A 75 -2.14 -15.75 2.04
C ARG A 75 -1.40 -14.76 1.13
N SER A 76 -1.23 -13.51 1.54
CA SER A 76 -0.48 -12.52 0.77
C SER A 76 1.01 -12.87 0.72
N LEU A 77 1.60 -13.37 1.82
CA LEU A 77 2.97 -13.90 1.83
C LEU A 77 3.14 -15.08 0.87
N GLN A 78 2.17 -16.01 0.82
CA GLN A 78 2.20 -17.13 -0.13
C GLN A 78 2.18 -16.67 -1.58
N LEU A 79 1.33 -15.71 -1.92
CA LEU A 79 1.23 -15.19 -3.29
C LEU A 79 2.52 -14.45 -3.67
N THR A 80 3.05 -13.64 -2.77
CA THR A 80 4.25 -12.83 -3.02
C THR A 80 5.53 -13.67 -2.98
N GLY A 81 5.55 -14.74 -2.19
CA GLY A 81 6.68 -15.67 -2.06
C GLY A 81 6.99 -16.45 -3.34
N VAL A 82 6.05 -16.49 -4.30
CA VAL A 82 6.28 -17.06 -5.64
C VAL A 82 7.27 -16.21 -6.43
N ASP A 83 7.14 -14.88 -6.38
CA ASP A 83 8.00 -13.93 -7.09
C ASP A 83 9.21 -13.51 -6.25
N PHE A 84 9.09 -13.52 -4.92
CA PHE A 84 10.11 -13.06 -3.97
C PHE A 84 10.42 -14.15 -2.93
N PRO A 85 11.40 -15.04 -3.18
CA PRO A 85 11.69 -16.17 -2.31
C PRO A 85 12.14 -15.73 -0.90
N CYS A 86 12.62 -14.50 -0.73
CA CYS A 86 12.92 -13.94 0.59
C CYS A 86 11.70 -13.91 1.52
N LEU A 87 10.50 -13.65 0.99
CA LEU A 87 9.26 -13.61 1.77
C LEU A 87 8.70 -15.01 2.08
N ALA A 88 9.11 -16.04 1.33
CA ALA A 88 8.75 -17.42 1.66
C ALA A 88 9.33 -17.84 3.03
N THR A 89 10.52 -17.35 3.38
CA THR A 89 11.12 -17.56 4.71
C THR A 89 10.30 -16.90 5.83
N VAL A 90 9.70 -15.74 5.57
CA VAL A 90 8.80 -15.06 6.53
C VAL A 90 7.54 -15.90 6.75
N GLN A 91 7.00 -16.49 5.70
CA GLN A 91 5.79 -17.34 5.79
C GLN A 91 5.99 -18.52 6.75
N ASP A 92 7.14 -19.18 6.69
CA ASP A 92 7.45 -20.34 7.54
C ASP A 92 7.53 -19.93 9.03
N ALA A 93 8.14 -18.78 9.29
CA ALA A 93 8.29 -18.23 10.64
C ALA A 93 7.02 -17.59 11.23
N VAL A 94 6.15 -16.99 10.40
CA VAL A 94 4.86 -16.38 10.81
C VAL A 94 3.87 -17.41 11.36
N VAL A 95 4.11 -18.70 11.15
CA VAL A 95 3.30 -19.79 11.75
C VAL A 95 3.31 -19.75 13.29
N GLN A 96 4.33 -19.14 13.91
CA GLN A 96 4.55 -19.23 15.36
C GLN A 96 4.07 -18.01 16.15
N VAL A 97 4.23 -16.77 15.65
CA VAL A 97 3.68 -15.55 16.29
C VAL A 97 3.48 -14.48 15.21
N ALA A 98 2.40 -13.70 15.28
CA ALA A 98 2.14 -12.52 14.44
C ALA A 98 3.08 -11.36 14.81
N GLU A 99 4.39 -11.60 14.75
CA GLU A 99 5.42 -10.62 15.02
C GLU A 99 5.98 -10.12 13.69
N PHE A 100 5.73 -8.84 13.39
CA PHE A 100 6.33 -8.17 12.23
C PHE A 100 7.86 -8.06 12.32
N SER A 101 8.45 -8.40 13.48
CA SER A 101 9.89 -8.51 13.72
C SER A 101 10.59 -9.44 12.72
N VAL A 102 9.94 -10.54 12.32
CA VAL A 102 10.52 -11.45 11.31
C VAL A 102 10.52 -10.82 9.92
N LEU A 103 9.44 -10.12 9.56
CA LEU A 103 9.36 -9.37 8.31
C LEU A 103 10.48 -8.31 8.26
N HIS A 104 10.69 -7.60 9.36
CA HIS A 104 11.76 -6.60 9.48
C HIS A 104 13.14 -7.20 9.22
N ALA A 105 13.45 -8.31 9.90
CA ALA A 105 14.73 -8.98 9.78
C ALA A 105 14.97 -9.46 8.34
N VAL A 106 13.98 -10.07 7.70
CA VAL A 106 14.11 -10.56 6.32
C VAL A 106 14.31 -9.41 5.34
N LEU A 107 13.51 -8.34 5.44
CA LEU A 107 13.61 -7.17 4.56
C LEU A 107 14.94 -6.43 4.75
N SER A 108 15.42 -6.32 5.99
CA SER A 108 16.70 -5.67 6.31
C SER A 108 17.92 -6.43 5.75
N GLN A 109 17.77 -7.73 5.52
CA GLN A 109 18.81 -8.58 4.93
C GLN A 109 18.75 -8.62 3.40
N GLN A 110 17.72 -8.04 2.77
CA GLN A 110 17.63 -7.96 1.31
C GLN A 110 18.39 -6.76 0.76
N GLU A 111 18.69 -6.83 -0.54
CA GLU A 111 19.14 -5.67 -1.28
C GLU A 111 18.03 -4.61 -1.34
N ASN A 112 18.44 -3.35 -1.19
CA ASN A 112 17.64 -2.13 -1.27
C ASN A 112 16.45 -2.16 -2.27
N PRO A 113 16.67 -2.39 -3.59
CA PRO A 113 15.56 -2.43 -4.55
C PRO A 113 14.63 -3.63 -4.35
N THR A 114 15.18 -4.77 -3.93
CA THR A 114 14.43 -6.01 -3.69
C THR A 114 13.54 -5.89 -2.46
N ALA A 115 14.01 -5.26 -1.38
CA ALA A 115 13.23 -5.01 -0.17
C ALA A 115 11.99 -4.14 -0.45
N ALA A 116 12.17 -3.06 -1.21
CA ALA A 116 11.08 -2.18 -1.60
C ALA A 116 10.08 -2.87 -2.54
N ALA A 117 10.57 -3.55 -3.58
CA ALA A 117 9.72 -4.27 -4.52
C ALA A 117 8.91 -5.38 -3.83
N ALA A 118 9.54 -6.16 -2.95
CA ALA A 118 8.88 -7.21 -2.18
C ALA A 118 7.80 -6.63 -1.25
N SER A 119 8.07 -5.49 -0.59
CA SER A 119 7.11 -4.83 0.28
C SER A 119 5.90 -4.27 -0.49
N VAL A 120 6.14 -3.64 -1.64
CA VAL A 120 5.12 -3.14 -2.56
C VAL A 120 4.24 -4.28 -3.08
N ALA A 121 4.85 -5.38 -3.52
CA ALA A 121 4.13 -6.55 -4.03
C ALA A 121 3.28 -7.22 -2.92
N LEU A 122 3.83 -7.34 -1.71
CA LEU A 122 3.12 -7.92 -0.57
C LEU A 122 1.88 -7.10 -0.20
N LEU A 123 2.01 -5.78 -0.11
CA LEU A 123 0.90 -4.90 0.22
C LEU A 123 -0.16 -4.89 -0.91
N GLY A 124 0.26 -4.92 -2.17
CA GLY A 124 -0.65 -5.01 -3.32
C GLY A 124 -1.50 -6.28 -3.29
N ASN A 125 -0.88 -7.44 -3.05
CA ASN A 125 -1.58 -8.72 -2.91
C ASN A 125 -2.56 -8.72 -1.73
N PHE A 126 -2.16 -8.13 -0.59
CA PHE A 126 -3.04 -8.03 0.57
C PHE A 126 -4.24 -7.10 0.33
N HIS A 127 -4.04 -5.97 -0.34
CA HIS A 127 -5.11 -5.06 -0.75
C HIS A 127 -6.14 -5.75 -1.66
N ASP A 128 -5.68 -6.54 -2.63
CA ASP A 128 -6.57 -7.31 -3.51
C ASP A 128 -7.40 -8.35 -2.72
N LEU A 129 -6.77 -9.05 -1.77
CA LEU A 129 -7.46 -9.98 -0.88
C LEU A 129 -8.49 -9.28 0.02
N LEU A 130 -8.16 -8.13 0.59
CA LEU A 130 -9.10 -7.33 1.38
C LEU A 130 -10.27 -6.83 0.53
N THR A 131 -9.98 -6.32 -0.66
CA THR A 131 -11.01 -5.84 -1.59
C THR A 131 -12.01 -6.95 -1.92
N LYS A 132 -11.53 -8.20 -2.06
CA LYS A 132 -12.37 -9.38 -2.28
C LYS A 132 -13.15 -9.83 -1.04
N LEU A 133 -12.62 -9.61 0.16
CA LEU A 133 -13.24 -10.07 1.42
C LEU A 133 -14.30 -9.11 1.97
N ILE A 134 -13.97 -7.82 2.09
CA ILE A 134 -14.79 -6.79 2.75
C ILE A 134 -15.31 -5.73 1.78
N GLY A 135 -14.85 -5.76 0.53
CA GLY A 135 -15.20 -4.79 -0.51
C GLY A 135 -14.25 -3.60 -0.59
N ARG A 136 -14.07 -3.08 -1.82
CA ARG A 136 -13.15 -1.99 -2.15
C ARG A 136 -13.34 -0.75 -1.26
N SER A 137 -14.59 -0.35 -1.02
CA SER A 137 -14.90 0.88 -0.28
C SER A 137 -14.42 0.84 1.18
N LEU A 138 -14.49 -0.33 1.85
CA LEU A 138 -14.01 -0.46 3.22
C LEU A 138 -12.48 -0.53 3.25
N THR A 139 -11.89 -1.26 2.29
CA THR A 139 -10.43 -1.35 2.13
C THR A 139 -9.80 0.03 1.88
N ASP A 140 -10.35 0.84 0.98
CA ASP A 140 -9.88 2.20 0.70
C ASP A 140 -9.92 3.08 1.96
N ARG A 141 -11.05 3.09 2.69
CA ARG A 141 -11.18 3.85 3.93
C ARG A 141 -10.17 3.43 5.00
N LEU A 142 -9.93 2.13 5.15
CA LEU A 142 -8.94 1.62 6.09
C LEU A 142 -7.52 2.04 5.71
N LEU A 143 -7.14 1.85 4.44
CA LEU A 143 -5.82 2.23 3.95
C LEU A 143 -5.63 3.75 3.98
N ARG A 144 -6.68 4.54 3.77
CA ARG A 144 -6.66 6.00 3.96
C ARG A 144 -6.33 6.38 5.38
N SER A 145 -7.04 5.80 6.35
CA SER A 145 -6.78 6.05 7.77
C SER A 145 -5.35 5.65 8.17
N VAL A 146 -4.85 4.52 7.67
CA VAL A 146 -3.46 4.09 7.86
C VAL A 146 -2.48 5.08 7.23
N CYS A 147 -2.74 5.53 6.00
CA CYS A 147 -1.88 6.47 5.29
C CYS A 147 -1.81 7.83 5.99
N GLU A 148 -2.93 8.31 6.52
CA GLU A 148 -3.00 9.54 7.33
C GLU A 148 -2.24 9.38 8.66
N THR A 149 -2.38 8.24 9.34
CA THR A 149 -1.70 7.97 10.62
C THR A 149 -0.19 7.85 10.45
N THR A 150 0.25 7.17 9.39
CA THR A 150 1.67 6.98 9.07
C THR A 150 2.32 8.26 8.53
N SER A 151 1.61 9.03 7.71
CA SER A 151 2.09 10.32 7.19
C SER A 151 2.07 11.43 8.25
N SER A 152 1.12 11.40 9.19
CA SER A 152 1.07 12.31 10.34
C SER A 152 2.02 11.88 11.47
N GLY A 153 2.69 10.74 11.31
CA GLY A 153 3.72 10.21 12.21
C GLY A 153 5.03 11.02 12.24
N ARG A 154 4.98 12.34 11.98
CA ARG A 154 5.94 13.27 12.57
C ARG A 154 5.34 13.68 13.91
N PRO A 155 5.78 13.11 15.05
CA PRO A 155 5.31 13.59 16.33
C PRO A 155 5.66 15.08 16.39
N ALA A 156 4.72 15.88 16.88
CA ALA A 156 4.96 17.25 17.29
C ALA A 156 6.22 17.28 18.18
N GLN A 157 7.36 17.63 17.59
CA GLN A 157 8.52 18.09 18.34
C GLN A 157 8.26 19.55 18.64
N ASP A 158 7.33 19.78 19.57
CA ASP A 158 7.25 21.02 20.32
C ASP A 158 7.36 20.63 21.80
N ILE A 159 8.55 20.16 22.15
CA ILE A 159 9.02 20.24 23.53
C ILE A 159 9.78 21.56 23.55
N SER A 160 9.03 22.66 23.61
CA SER A 160 9.61 23.94 24.00
C SER A 160 9.81 23.92 25.51
N LEU A 161 11.09 23.88 25.89
CA LEU A 161 11.63 24.15 27.22
C LEU A 161 11.34 25.59 27.67
#